data_AF-A0A1A7WZL0-F1
#
_entry.id   AF-A0A1A7WZL0-F1
#
_cell.length_a   1.000
_cell.length_b   1.000
_cell.length_c   1.000
_cell.angle_alpha   90.00
_cell.angle_beta   90.00
_cell.angle_gamma   90.00
#
_symmetry.space_group_name_H-M   'P 1'
#
loop_
_entity.id
_entity.type
_entity.pdbx_description
1 polymer ?
#
loop_
_entity_poly.entity_id
_entity_poly.type
_entity_poly.pdbx_seq_one_letter_code
_entity_poly.pdbx_strand_id
1 'polypeptide(L)'
;CSWNEEERRKRRRRKKISQDTKMETIPRCESCTKPSPEEIQLWSQSFDKLMRNPAGRNVFREFLRTEYSEENMLFWLACEDLKQEINKSAIEEKAQ
;
A
#
# COMPACT_ATOMS: atom_id res chain seq x y z
N CYS A 1 6.36 -40.64 -17.79
CA CYS A 1 5.43 -39.55 -18.15
C CYS A 1 6.03 -38.19 -17.83
N SER A 2 6.74 -37.59 -18.80
CA SER A 2 7.41 -36.28 -18.69
C SER A 2 6.47 -35.14 -18.26
N TRP A 3 5.20 -35.21 -18.67
CA TRP A 3 4.15 -34.24 -18.36
C TRP A 3 3.91 -33.98 -16.87
N ASN A 4 4.08 -34.98 -16.00
CA ASN A 4 3.85 -34.82 -14.55
C ASN A 4 4.94 -34.00 -13.83
N GLU A 5 6.14 -33.96 -14.40
CA GLU A 5 7.30 -33.29 -13.81
C GLU A 5 7.34 -31.81 -14.23
N GLU A 6 6.94 -31.51 -15.46
CA GLU A 6 6.79 -30.14 -15.95
C GLU A 6 5.66 -29.39 -15.25
N GLU A 7 4.52 -30.04 -14.99
CA GLU A 7 3.41 -29.50 -14.20
C GLU A 7 3.84 -29.18 -12.76
N ARG A 8 4.63 -30.07 -12.14
CA ARG A 8 5.24 -29.82 -10.82
C ARG A 8 6.18 -28.62 -10.86
N ARG A 9 6.98 -28.45 -11.92
CA ARG A 9 7.89 -27.32 -12.09
C ARG A 9 7.15 -26.00 -12.30
N LYS A 10 6.07 -26.00 -13.09
CA LYS A 10 5.15 -24.86 -13.28
C LYS A 10 4.47 -24.48 -11.96
N ARG A 11 3.96 -25.44 -11.19
CA ARG A 11 3.40 -25.20 -9.85
C ARG A 11 4.42 -24.63 -8.87
N ARG A 12 5.66 -25.13 -8.86
CA ARG A 12 6.76 -24.58 -8.03
C ARG A 12 7.13 -23.15 -8.44
N ARG A 13 7.18 -22.85 -9.74
CA ARG A 13 7.38 -21.47 -10.24
C ARG A 13 6.25 -20.54 -9.82
N ARG A 14 4.98 -20.95 -9.98
CA ARG A 14 3.81 -20.18 -9.53
C ARG A 14 3.84 -19.92 -8.02
N LYS A 15 4.22 -20.94 -7.23
CA LYS A 15 4.34 -20.84 -5.79
C LYS A 15 5.49 -19.94 -5.36
N LYS A 16 6.61 -19.93 -6.10
CA LYS A 16 7.76 -19.04 -5.86
C LYS A 16 7.46 -17.58 -6.22
N ILE A 17 6.78 -17.34 -7.35
CA ILE A 17 6.30 -16.00 -7.75
C ILE A 17 5.35 -15.44 -6.69
N SER A 18 4.39 -16.24 -6.23
CA SER A 18 3.47 -15.86 -5.14
C SER A 18 4.18 -15.58 -3.81
N GLN A 19 5.39 -16.10 -3.62
CA GLN A 19 6.18 -15.92 -2.40
C GLN A 19 7.07 -14.66 -2.50
N ASP A 20 7.60 -14.34 -3.69
CA ASP A 20 8.32 -13.08 -3.96
C ASP A 20 7.40 -11.86 -3.86
N THR A 21 6.13 -11.98 -4.22
CA THR A 21 5.14 -10.89 -4.03
C THR A 21 4.69 -10.77 -2.56
N LYS A 22 5.05 -11.72 -1.70
CA LYS A 22 4.67 -11.68 -0.28
C LYS A 22 5.70 -10.85 0.49
N MET A 23 5.72 -9.54 0.25
CA MET A 23 6.23 -8.61 1.26
C MET A 23 5.44 -8.81 2.56
N GLU A 24 6.14 -8.79 3.69
CA GLU A 24 5.57 -9.11 5.01
C GLU A 24 4.27 -8.34 5.29
N THR A 25 3.34 -9.02 5.96
CA THR A 25 2.02 -8.49 6.32
C THR A 25 2.17 -7.39 7.36
N ILE A 26 2.41 -6.15 6.93
CA ILE A 26 2.48 -4.97 7.82
C ILE A 26 1.06 -4.39 8.05
N PRO A 27 0.70 -3.99 9.29
CA PRO A 27 -0.69 -3.91 9.77
C PRO A 27 -1.48 -2.66 9.33
N ARG A 28 -1.01 -1.86 8.36
CA ARG A 28 -1.56 -0.52 8.12
C ARG A 28 -2.35 -0.40 6.81
N CYS A 29 -2.92 -1.48 6.28
CA CYS A 29 -3.97 -1.33 5.26
C CYS A 29 -5.18 -0.72 5.95
N GLU A 30 -5.50 0.52 5.61
CA GLU A 30 -6.64 1.20 6.23
C GLU A 30 -7.91 0.45 5.84
N SER A 31 -8.77 0.16 6.80
CA SER A 31 -10.07 -0.45 6.51
C SER A 31 -10.86 0.51 5.62
N CYS A 32 -11.22 0.08 4.42
CA CYS A 32 -11.98 0.90 3.48
C CYS A 32 -13.03 0.06 2.75
N THR A 33 -14.13 0.71 2.38
CA THR A 33 -15.12 0.18 1.45
C THR A 33 -14.52 0.09 0.05
N LYS A 34 -15.01 -0.85 -0.77
CA LYS A 34 -14.60 -0.90 -2.18
C LYS A 34 -15.02 0.41 -2.86
N PRO A 35 -14.10 1.13 -3.52
CA PRO A 35 -14.41 2.40 -4.16
C PRO A 35 -15.33 2.18 -5.36
N SER A 36 -16.23 3.13 -5.61
CA SER A 36 -17.05 3.14 -6.80
C SER A 36 -16.23 3.51 -8.06
N PRO A 37 -16.69 3.18 -9.27
CA PRO A 37 -16.03 3.61 -10.49
C PRO A 37 -15.90 5.14 -10.61
N GLU A 38 -16.88 5.89 -10.11
CA GLU A 38 -16.86 7.35 -10.10
C GLU A 38 -15.77 7.89 -9.17
N GLU A 39 -15.60 7.28 -7.99
CA GLU A 39 -14.52 7.64 -7.07
C GLU A 39 -13.14 7.38 -7.68
N ILE A 40 -12.96 6.25 -8.38
CA ILE A 40 -11.71 5.94 -9.08
C ILE A 40 -11.42 6.99 -10.17
N GLN A 41 -12.44 7.44 -10.91
CA GLN A 41 -12.28 8.50 -11.90
C GLN A 41 -11.92 9.86 -11.25
N LEU A 42 -12.37 10.11 -10.02
CA LEU A 42 -11.98 11.32 -9.30
C LEU A 42 -10.50 11.31 -8.89
N TRP A 43 -9.91 10.13 -8.63
CA TRP A 43 -8.50 10.01 -8.25
C TRP A 43 -7.57 10.46 -9.37
N SER A 44 -7.89 10.16 -10.64
CA SER A 44 -7.06 10.55 -11.78
C SER A 44 -7.07 12.06 -12.04
N GLN A 45 -8.07 12.78 -11.54
CA GLN A 45 -8.20 14.22 -11.73
C GLN A 45 -7.29 15.03 -10.81
N SER A 46 -6.89 14.49 -9.66
CA SER A 46 -6.03 15.18 -8.71
C SER A 46 -5.44 14.21 -7.69
N PHE A 47 -4.14 14.38 -7.42
CA PHE A 47 -3.44 13.61 -6.40
C PHE A 47 -4.05 13.80 -5.00
N ASP A 48 -4.52 14.99 -4.67
CA ASP A 48 -5.19 15.24 -3.38
C ASP A 48 -6.48 14.40 -3.24
N LYS A 49 -7.23 14.20 -4.32
CA LYS A 49 -8.44 13.37 -4.32
C LYS A 49 -8.12 11.90 -4.07
N LEU A 50 -7.03 11.40 -4.66
CA LEU A 50 -6.50 10.06 -4.38
C LEU A 50 -6.10 9.93 -2.90
N MET A 51 -5.30 10.88 -2.40
CA MET A 51 -4.69 10.81 -1.06
C MET A 51 -5.69 11.03 0.07
N ARG A 52 -6.80 11.73 -0.15
CA ARG A 52 -7.88 11.87 0.84
C ARG A 52 -8.72 10.61 1.00
N ASN A 53 -8.75 9.74 -0.01
CA ASN A 53 -9.54 8.51 0.01
C ASN A 53 -8.72 7.33 0.59
N PRO A 54 -9.19 6.63 1.64
CA PRO A 54 -8.47 5.48 2.21
C PRO A 54 -8.20 4.34 1.21
N ALA A 55 -9.14 4.02 0.31
CA ALA A 55 -8.91 3.03 -0.75
C ALA A 55 -7.85 3.52 -1.76
N GLY A 56 -7.90 4.81 -2.10
CA GLY A 56 -6.91 5.46 -2.96
C GLY A 56 -5.50 5.34 -2.37
N ARG A 57 -5.35 5.67 -1.09
CA ARG A 57 -4.10 5.51 -0.33
C ARG A 57 -3.58 4.08 -0.32
N ASN A 58 -4.46 3.10 -0.08
CA ASN A 58 -4.07 1.69 -0.08
C ASN A 58 -3.57 1.23 -1.45
N VAL A 59 -4.26 1.60 -2.54
CA VAL A 59 -3.84 1.27 -3.91
C VAL A 59 -2.52 1.96 -4.26
N PHE A 60 -2.38 3.24 -3.90
CA PHE A 60 -1.15 4.00 -4.16
C PHE A 60 0.05 3.43 -3.38
N ARG A 61 -0.14 3.02 -2.13
CA ARG A 61 0.90 2.34 -1.37
C ARG A 61 1.33 1.03 -2.02
N GLU A 62 0.37 0.23 -2.50
CA GLU A 62 0.69 -1.02 -3.18
C GLU A 62 1.47 -0.76 -4.47
N PHE A 63 1.12 0.29 -5.22
CA PHE A 63 1.93 0.74 -6.35
C PHE A 63 3.37 1.08 -5.92
N LEU A 64 3.55 1.89 -4.88
CA LEU A 64 4.87 2.25 -4.37
C LEU A 64 5.69 1.05 -3.87
N ARG A 65 5.05 -0.01 -3.36
CA ARG A 65 5.76 -1.27 -3.03
C ARG A 65 6.39 -1.92 -4.25
N THR A 66 5.69 -1.91 -5.38
CA THR A 66 6.24 -2.46 -6.63
C THR A 66 7.45 -1.68 -7.12
N GLU A 67 7.59 -0.42 -6.69
CA GLU A 67 8.71 0.47 -7.00
C GLU A 67 9.72 0.59 -5.84
N TYR A 68 9.59 -0.22 -4.78
CA TYR A 68 10.44 -0.16 -3.58
C TYR A 68 10.51 1.22 -2.91
N SER A 69 9.40 1.97 -2.94
CA SER A 69 9.31 3.33 -2.42
C SER A 69 8.12 3.54 -1.47
N GLU A 70 7.71 2.47 -0.76
CA GLU A 70 6.60 2.49 0.22
C GLU A 70 6.84 3.50 1.35
N GLU A 71 8.09 3.73 1.72
CA GLU A 71 8.50 4.65 2.77
C GLU A 71 7.98 6.08 2.53
N ASN A 72 7.80 6.50 1.28
CA ASN A 72 7.20 7.79 0.94
C ASN A 72 5.77 7.92 1.45
N MET A 73 4.99 6.83 1.35
CA MET A 73 3.62 6.81 1.85
C MET A 73 3.57 6.76 3.38
N LEU A 74 4.49 6.00 3.99
CA LEU A 74 4.58 5.92 5.45
C LEU A 74 4.97 7.27 6.06
N PHE A 75 5.94 7.97 5.45
CA PHE A 75 6.32 9.31 5.85
C PHE A 75 5.15 10.29 5.71
N TRP A 76 4.45 10.27 4.57
CA TRP A 76 3.28 11.13 4.36
C TRP A 76 2.21 10.89 5.44
N LEU A 77 1.87 9.64 5.76
CA LEU A 77 0.90 9.32 6.81
C LEU A 77 1.37 9.79 8.20
N ALA A 78 2.65 9.62 8.52
CA ALA A 78 3.20 10.13 9.78
C ALA A 78 3.09 11.66 9.87
N CYS A 79 3.33 12.37 8.77
CA CYS A 79 3.11 13.81 8.71
C CYS A 79 1.64 14.20 8.88
N GLU A 80 0.70 13.45 8.30
CA GLU A 80 -0.74 13.71 8.48
C GLU A 80 -1.18 13.47 9.93
N ASP A 81 -0.67 12.42 10.57
CA ASP A 81 -0.92 12.13 12.00
C ASP A 81 -0.33 13.25 12.88
N LEU A 82 0.87 13.74 12.57
CA LEU A 82 1.51 14.85 13.29
C LEU A 82 0.75 16.18 13.13
N LYS A 83 0.21 16.47 11.95
CA LYS A 83 -0.59 17.68 11.71
C LYS A 83 -1.88 17.73 12.53
N GLN A 84 -2.41 16.57 12.92
CA GLN A 84 -3.62 16.47 13.74
C GLN A 84 -3.32 16.49 15.26
N GLU A 85 -2.06 16.37 15.65
CA GLU A 85 -1.65 16.41 17.05
C GLU A 85 -1.80 17.84 17.61
N ILE A 86 -2.35 17.94 18.82
CA ILE A 86 -2.58 19.22 19.50
C ILE A 86 -1.60 19.38 20.68
N ASN A 87 -1.09 18.27 21.21
CA ASN A 87 -0.14 18.29 22.30
C ASN A 87 1.26 18.69 21.81
N LYS A 88 1.71 19.90 22.18
CA LYS A 88 3.01 20.45 21.81
C LYS A 88 4.18 19.56 22.22
N SER A 89 4.13 18.91 23.39
CA SER A 89 5.22 18.02 23.82
C SER A 89 5.29 16.77 22.94
N ALA A 90 4.14 16.23 22.53
CA ALA A 90 4.07 15.07 21.64
C ALA A 90 4.50 15.43 20.21
N ILE A 91 4.23 16.67 19.76
CA ILE A 91 4.73 17.17 18.48
C ILE A 91 6.26 17.26 18.49
N GLU A 92 6.83 17.85 19.55
CA GLU A 92 8.29 17.97 19.70
C GLU A 92 8.97 16.59 19.72
N GLU A 93 8.44 15.64 20.49
CA GLU A 93 8.95 14.26 20.55
C GLU A 93 8.89 13.55 19.19
N LYS A 94 7.77 13.68 18.45
CA LYS A 94 7.56 13.03 17.14
C LYS A 94 8.36 13.68 15.99
N ALA A 95 8.86 14.90 16.17
CA ALA A 95 9.56 15.67 15.15
C ALA A 95 11.10 15.62 15.27
N GLN A 96 11.63 15.05 16.36
CA GLN A 96 13.08 14.80 16.57
C GLN A 96 13.57 13.57 15.80
#